data_AF-A0A960IDT3-F1
#
_entry.id   AF-A0A960IDT3-F1
#
_cell.length_a   1.000
_cell.length_b   1.000
_cell.length_c   1.000
_cell.angle_alpha   90.00
_cell.angle_beta   90.00
_cell.angle_gamma   90.00
#
_symmetry.space_group_name_H-M   'P 1'
#
loop_
_entity.id
_entity.type
_entity.pdbx_description
1 polymer ?
#
loop_
_entity_poly.entity_id
_entity_poly.type
_entity_poly.pdbx_seq_one_letter_code
_entity_poly.pdbx_strand_id
1 'polypeptide(L)'
;TIEAINHAKAAEVPIIVAINKIDKENADVQRTMSQLSEHELVPESWGGDTIVVEMAAQQNLGVDDLLEQLLVVAELEELTANPTGRAKGVVLEANLDTGRGPVATILIDKGTLKVGDPIVAGAAWGRVRAMIDSSGKQVKEAGPSTPVQVLGLSSVPQAGDEFRVAPDEKTARTVGEAREQRQRLTAQRGDARVQRGVKLEDIFSQIQAGEVATLNLVLKADVQGSLEAVTESLRRLERDTVKLAFVHRAVGGVTENDITLASATNATIIGFNVRPDRKARDLAESEHVEIRTYEIIYKLLEDIERAMVGLLAPEYEEVVTGEAEVREVFKVPKIGSIAGCYVRSGQITRGSKVRFLREGVIIWKGAIQSLRRFKDDVREVREGFECGIGLSDFQDLKGGDLIETYEEREIARV
;
A
#
# COMPACT_ATOMS: atom_id res chain seq x y z
N THR A 1 12.24 9.62 -12.75
CA THR A 1 12.79 10.47 -13.83
C THR A 1 11.91 10.44 -15.07
N ILE A 2 11.70 9.28 -15.71
CA ILE A 2 10.85 9.17 -16.92
C ILE A 2 9.43 9.73 -16.67
N GLU A 3 8.82 9.39 -15.54
CA GLU A 3 7.51 9.92 -15.14
C GLU A 3 7.50 11.45 -15.05
N ALA A 4 8.53 12.04 -14.44
CA ALA A 4 8.67 13.50 -14.34
C ALA A 4 8.86 14.17 -15.72
N ILE A 5 9.64 13.54 -16.62
CA ILE A 5 9.78 14.01 -18.01
C ILE A 5 8.43 13.99 -18.72
N ASN A 6 7.65 12.90 -18.57
CA ASN A 6 6.33 12.80 -19.17
C ASN A 6 5.36 13.85 -18.63
N HIS A 7 5.39 14.13 -17.31
CA HIS A 7 4.58 15.20 -16.72
C HIS A 7 4.95 16.58 -17.27
N ALA A 8 6.25 16.89 -17.37
CA ALA A 8 6.71 18.16 -17.90
C ALA A 8 6.31 18.34 -19.38
N LYS A 9 6.51 17.30 -20.20
CA LYS A 9 6.08 17.30 -21.61
C LYS A 9 4.56 17.46 -21.75
N ALA A 10 3.78 16.73 -20.95
CA ALA A 10 2.31 16.83 -20.99
C ALA A 10 1.79 18.19 -20.52
N ALA A 11 2.55 18.89 -19.68
CA ALA A 11 2.25 20.25 -19.24
C ALA A 11 2.75 21.33 -20.22
N GLU A 12 3.44 20.94 -21.30
CA GLU A 12 4.02 21.84 -22.31
C GLU A 12 4.92 22.93 -21.69
N VAL A 13 5.69 22.57 -20.66
CA VAL A 13 6.63 23.51 -20.00
C VAL A 13 8.07 23.30 -20.48
N PRO A 14 8.90 24.36 -20.57
CA PRO A 14 10.32 24.24 -20.88
C PRO A 14 11.05 23.33 -19.89
N ILE A 15 11.95 22.47 -20.40
CA ILE A 15 12.69 21.50 -19.60
C ILE A 15 14.18 21.87 -19.60
N ILE A 16 14.72 22.11 -18.40
CA ILE A 16 16.16 22.28 -18.16
C ILE A 16 16.64 21.09 -17.33
N VAL A 17 17.76 20.48 -17.71
CA VAL A 17 18.30 19.30 -17.03
C VAL A 17 19.62 19.62 -16.35
N ALA A 18 19.71 19.32 -15.05
CA ALA A 18 20.96 19.40 -14.30
C ALA A 18 21.55 18.00 -14.06
N ILE A 19 22.70 17.71 -14.66
CA ILE A 19 23.44 16.47 -14.41
C ILE A 19 24.27 16.67 -13.14
N ASN A 20 23.76 16.13 -12.03
CA ASN A 20 24.38 16.30 -10.72
C ASN A 20 25.44 15.22 -10.43
N LYS A 21 26.33 15.52 -9.47
CA LYS A 21 27.42 14.65 -8.95
C LYS A 21 28.57 14.40 -9.92
N ILE A 22 28.89 15.39 -10.75
CA ILE A 22 30.06 15.32 -11.66
C ILE A 22 31.40 15.23 -10.92
N ASP A 23 31.41 15.50 -9.61
CA ASP A 23 32.58 15.39 -8.73
C ASP A 23 32.99 13.94 -8.43
N LYS A 24 32.17 12.94 -8.77
CA LYS A 24 32.47 11.53 -8.50
C LYS A 24 33.31 10.93 -9.62
N GLU A 25 34.34 10.17 -9.26
CA GLU A 25 35.24 9.51 -10.22
C GLU A 25 34.51 8.53 -11.16
N ASN A 26 33.39 7.98 -10.73
CA ASN A 26 32.54 7.09 -11.54
C ASN A 26 31.38 7.81 -12.24
N ALA A 27 31.34 9.15 -12.22
CA ALA A 27 30.34 9.92 -12.93
C ALA A 27 30.59 9.83 -14.44
N ASP A 28 29.55 9.46 -15.18
CA ASP A 28 29.59 9.39 -16.64
C ASP A 28 28.51 10.32 -17.21
N VAL A 29 28.93 11.56 -17.47
CA VAL A 29 28.07 12.61 -18.01
C VAL A 29 27.60 12.26 -19.42
N GLN A 30 28.50 11.76 -20.26
CA GLN A 30 28.20 11.44 -21.65
C GLN A 30 27.17 10.32 -21.77
N ARG A 31 27.27 9.30 -20.91
CA ARG A 31 26.24 8.27 -20.84
C ARG A 31 24.89 8.82 -20.42
N THR A 32 24.86 9.75 -19.46
CA THR A 32 23.61 10.39 -19.00
C THR A 32 22.97 11.22 -20.12
N MET A 33 23.77 12.00 -20.87
CA MET A 33 23.31 12.76 -22.04
C MET A 33 22.73 11.86 -23.14
N SER A 34 23.38 10.72 -23.43
CA SER A 34 22.86 9.72 -24.38
C SER A 34 21.49 9.18 -23.94
N GLN A 35 21.33 8.84 -22.65
CA GLN A 35 20.05 8.34 -22.11
C GLN A 35 18.94 9.40 -22.10
N LEU A 36 19.27 10.67 -21.90
CA LEU A 36 18.31 11.77 -22.02
C LEU A 36 17.81 11.91 -23.47
N SER A 37 18.72 11.77 -24.44
CA SER A 37 18.38 11.84 -25.86
C SER A 37 17.41 10.73 -26.30
N GLU A 38 17.49 9.53 -25.70
CA GLU A 38 16.51 8.44 -25.90
C GLU A 38 15.08 8.84 -25.46
N HIS A 39 14.96 9.84 -24.59
CA HIS A 39 13.70 10.42 -24.14
C HIS A 39 13.36 11.74 -24.84
N GLU A 40 13.93 11.99 -26.03
CA GLU A 40 13.75 13.21 -26.83
C GLU A 40 14.18 14.49 -26.12
N LEU A 41 15.06 14.40 -25.13
CA LEU A 41 15.72 15.54 -24.50
C LEU A 41 17.14 15.63 -25.06
N VAL A 42 17.27 16.24 -26.24
CA VAL A 42 18.54 16.34 -26.96
C VAL A 42 19.30 17.57 -26.47
N PRO A 43 20.52 17.43 -25.92
CA PRO A 43 21.31 18.57 -25.43
C PRO A 43 21.61 19.61 -26.52
N GLU A 44 21.66 20.89 -26.17
CA GLU A 44 22.07 21.98 -27.08
C GLU A 44 23.46 21.76 -27.70
N SER A 45 24.39 21.18 -26.93
CA SER A 45 25.74 20.86 -27.41
C SER A 45 25.75 19.84 -28.57
N TRP A 46 24.66 19.08 -28.74
CA TRP A 46 24.45 18.10 -29.82
C TRP A 46 23.53 18.64 -30.92
N GLY A 47 23.20 19.95 -30.87
CA GLY A 47 22.28 20.60 -31.80
C GLY A 47 20.81 20.41 -31.49
N GLY A 48 20.48 20.00 -30.25
CA GLY A 48 19.11 19.98 -29.74
C GLY A 48 18.67 21.31 -29.13
N ASP A 49 17.58 21.25 -28.35
CA ASP A 49 16.91 22.38 -27.71
C ASP A 49 16.90 22.28 -26.17
N THR A 50 17.35 21.15 -25.61
CA THR A 50 17.37 20.94 -24.16
C THR A 50 18.62 21.53 -23.56
N ILE A 51 18.46 22.52 -22.67
CA ILE A 51 19.56 23.07 -21.88
C ILE A 51 19.99 22.03 -20.85
N VAL A 52 21.28 21.66 -20.89
CA VAL A 52 21.88 20.70 -19.96
C VAL A 52 23.02 21.37 -19.21
N VAL A 53 22.94 21.38 -17.88
CA VAL A 53 23.94 21.97 -16.99
C VAL A 53 24.60 20.86 -16.17
N GLU A 54 25.92 20.79 -16.23
CA GLU A 54 26.72 19.88 -15.41
C GLU A 54 27.00 20.51 -14.05
N MET A 55 26.69 19.81 -12.95
CA MET A 55 26.84 20.38 -11.60
C MET A 55 27.27 19.36 -10.54
N ALA A 56 27.84 19.87 -9.44
CA ALA A 56 28.05 19.11 -8.21
C ALA A 56 27.45 19.88 -7.03
N ALA A 57 26.19 19.56 -6.70
CA ALA A 57 25.41 20.30 -5.71
C ALA A 57 26.07 20.35 -4.31
N GLN A 58 26.77 19.29 -3.90
CA GLN A 58 27.45 19.27 -2.59
C GLN A 58 28.68 20.18 -2.54
N GLN A 59 29.33 20.40 -3.68
CA GLN A 59 30.52 21.26 -3.79
C GLN A 59 30.16 22.66 -4.28
N ASN A 60 28.86 22.93 -4.51
CA ASN A 60 28.33 24.16 -5.07
C ASN A 60 28.95 24.52 -6.45
N LEU A 61 29.32 23.51 -7.24
CA LEU A 61 29.87 23.69 -8.59
C LEU A 61 28.73 23.63 -9.62
N GLY A 62 28.70 24.57 -10.58
CA GLY A 62 27.69 24.62 -11.65
C GLY A 62 26.30 25.11 -11.21
N VAL A 63 26.15 25.52 -9.94
CA VAL A 63 24.89 26.09 -9.43
C VAL A 63 24.64 27.47 -10.03
N ASP A 64 25.67 28.31 -10.11
CA ASP A 64 25.57 29.64 -10.70
C ASP A 64 25.20 29.54 -12.19
N ASP A 65 25.83 28.62 -12.93
CA ASP A 65 25.50 28.35 -14.34
C ASP A 65 24.03 27.92 -14.50
N LEU A 66 23.52 27.04 -13.62
CA LEU A 66 22.11 26.63 -13.64
C LEU A 66 21.17 27.81 -13.38
N LEU A 67 21.52 28.70 -12.47
CA LEU A 67 20.72 29.90 -12.17
C LEU A 67 20.71 30.86 -13.35
N GLU A 68 21.85 31.07 -14.02
CA GLU A 68 21.94 31.89 -15.22
C GLU A 68 21.05 31.32 -16.34
N GLN A 69 21.12 30.01 -16.60
CA GLN A 69 20.29 29.37 -17.61
C GLN A 69 18.79 29.46 -17.28
N LEU A 70 18.40 29.31 -16.02
CA LEU A 70 17.01 29.51 -15.58
C LEU A 70 16.53 30.94 -15.86
N LEU A 71 17.38 31.95 -15.64
CA LEU A 71 17.04 33.34 -15.94
C LEU A 71 16.90 33.58 -17.44
N VAL A 72 17.79 33.02 -18.26
CA VAL A 72 17.71 33.12 -19.72
C VAL A 72 16.40 32.54 -20.25
N VAL A 73 16.01 31.34 -19.79
CA VAL A 73 14.74 30.73 -20.18
C VAL A 73 13.55 31.58 -19.72
N ALA A 74 13.58 32.10 -18.49
CA ALA A 74 12.52 32.96 -17.99
C ALA A 74 12.36 34.26 -18.80
N GLU A 75 13.46 34.84 -19.29
CA GLU A 75 13.44 36.01 -20.18
C GLU A 75 12.87 35.67 -21.56
N LEU A 76 13.22 34.51 -22.13
CA LEU A 76 12.72 34.05 -23.42
C LEU A 76 11.21 33.73 -23.40
N GLU A 77 10.71 33.21 -22.28
CA GLU A 77 9.28 32.92 -22.09
C GLU A 77 8.42 34.17 -21.86
N GLU A 78 9.03 35.35 -21.70
CA GLU A 78 8.35 36.64 -21.48
C GLU A 78 7.29 36.56 -20.36
N LEU A 79 7.61 35.89 -19.26
CA LEU A 79 6.66 35.61 -18.18
C LEU A 79 6.10 36.91 -17.58
N THR A 80 4.77 37.08 -17.65
CA THR A 80 4.08 38.26 -17.10
C THR A 80 2.98 37.86 -16.12
N ALA A 81 2.78 38.69 -15.10
CA ALA A 81 1.68 38.56 -14.16
C ALA A 81 1.06 39.93 -13.85
N ASN A 82 -0.25 39.95 -13.62
CA ASN A 82 -0.94 41.18 -13.21
C ASN A 82 -1.05 41.22 -11.67
N PRO A 83 -0.33 42.11 -10.97
CA PRO A 83 -0.37 42.19 -9.51
C PRO A 83 -1.66 42.86 -8.98
N THR A 84 -2.45 43.48 -9.85
CA THR A 84 -3.65 44.22 -9.46
C THR A 84 -4.91 43.35 -9.50
N GLY A 85 -5.85 43.66 -8.61
CA GLY A 85 -7.14 42.96 -8.51
C GLY A 85 -7.14 41.81 -7.50
N ARG A 86 -8.20 41.01 -7.56
CA ARG A 86 -8.43 39.90 -6.62
C ARG A 86 -7.45 38.76 -6.87
N ALA A 87 -6.83 38.28 -5.80
CA ALA A 87 -5.84 37.22 -5.91
C ALA A 87 -6.47 35.90 -6.39
N LYS A 88 -5.74 35.20 -7.26
CA LYS A 88 -6.01 33.83 -7.71
C LYS A 88 -4.70 33.05 -7.66
N GLY A 89 -4.79 31.77 -7.40
CA GLY A 89 -3.68 30.85 -7.60
C GLY A 89 -4.07 29.43 -7.23
N VAL A 90 -3.09 28.67 -6.76
CA VAL A 90 -3.23 27.23 -6.49
C VAL A 90 -2.74 26.88 -5.09
N VAL A 91 -3.37 25.90 -4.46
CA VAL A 91 -2.90 25.30 -3.21
C VAL A 91 -1.76 24.33 -3.53
N LEU A 92 -0.58 24.57 -2.96
CA LEU A 92 0.57 23.68 -3.09
C LEU A 92 0.46 22.51 -2.11
N GLU A 93 0.17 22.82 -0.86
CA GLU A 93 0.05 21.86 0.23
C GLU A 93 -0.89 22.42 1.30
N ALA A 94 -1.51 21.51 2.07
CA ALA A 94 -2.38 21.90 3.16
C ALA A 94 -2.36 20.85 4.27
N ASN A 95 -2.48 21.34 5.50
CA ASN A 95 -2.49 20.54 6.70
C ASN A 95 -3.33 21.16 7.82
N LEU A 96 -3.61 20.35 8.83
CA LEU A 96 -4.21 20.82 10.08
C LEU A 96 -3.10 21.06 11.10
N ASP A 97 -2.85 22.33 11.43
CA ASP A 97 -1.83 22.71 12.40
C ASP A 97 -2.44 22.85 13.80
N THR A 98 -1.80 22.20 14.78
CA THR A 98 -2.24 22.20 16.18
C THR A 98 -2.17 23.60 16.78
N GLY A 99 -3.33 24.16 17.10
CA GLY A 99 -3.47 25.50 17.69
C GLY A 99 -3.68 26.62 16.66
N ARG A 100 -3.33 26.40 15.39
CA ARG A 100 -3.52 27.38 14.31
C ARG A 100 -4.71 27.05 13.42
N GLY A 101 -5.17 25.80 13.45
CA GLY A 101 -6.30 25.32 12.66
C GLY A 101 -5.87 24.92 11.25
N PRO A 102 -6.79 24.90 10.27
CA PRO A 102 -6.46 24.59 8.88
C PRO A 102 -5.52 25.64 8.29
N VAL A 103 -4.40 25.16 7.75
CA VAL A 103 -3.40 25.99 7.06
C VAL A 103 -3.14 25.44 5.67
N ALA A 104 -2.83 26.32 4.74
CA ALA A 104 -2.52 25.96 3.37
C ALA A 104 -1.40 26.83 2.82
N THR A 105 -0.36 26.23 2.24
CA THR A 105 0.63 26.95 1.45
C THR A 105 0.07 27.10 0.05
N ILE A 106 -0.09 28.34 -0.39
CA ILE A 106 -0.66 28.68 -1.70
C ILE A 106 0.35 29.45 -2.53
N LEU A 107 0.34 29.24 -3.84
CA LEU A 107 1.11 30.01 -4.81
C LEU A 107 0.18 30.95 -5.56
N ILE A 108 0.50 32.24 -5.53
CA ILE A 108 -0.30 33.29 -6.17
C ILE A 108 0.12 33.41 -7.63
N ASP A 109 -0.84 33.29 -8.55
CA ASP A 109 -0.64 33.44 -9.99
C ASP A 109 -0.97 34.86 -10.45
N LYS A 110 -2.07 35.41 -9.92
CA LYS A 110 -2.58 36.74 -10.29
C LYS A 110 -3.08 37.51 -9.09
N GLY A 111 -2.96 38.83 -9.14
CA GLY A 111 -3.44 39.75 -8.11
C GLY A 111 -2.52 39.79 -6.89
N THR A 112 -2.95 40.50 -5.86
CA THR A 112 -2.23 40.58 -4.58
C THR A 112 -3.16 40.09 -3.48
N LEU A 113 -2.74 39.07 -2.75
CA LEU A 113 -3.47 38.56 -1.59
C LEU A 113 -3.12 39.39 -0.35
N LYS A 114 -4.11 39.71 0.47
CA LYS A 114 -3.92 40.51 1.69
C LYS A 114 -4.54 39.84 2.91
N VAL A 115 -3.96 40.12 4.07
CA VAL A 115 -4.59 39.74 5.35
C VAL A 115 -5.94 40.45 5.46
N GLY A 116 -6.98 39.69 5.77
CA GLY A 116 -8.37 40.15 5.84
C GLY A 116 -9.20 39.85 4.59
N ASP A 117 -8.58 39.39 3.50
CA ASP A 117 -9.31 39.02 2.28
C ASP A 117 -10.19 37.79 2.49
N PRO A 118 -11.43 37.78 1.98
CA PRO A 118 -12.26 36.58 1.94
C PRO A 118 -11.77 35.66 0.82
N ILE A 119 -11.48 34.40 1.14
CA ILE A 119 -10.87 33.44 0.25
C ILE A 119 -11.71 32.16 0.15
N VAL A 120 -11.71 31.55 -1.03
CA VAL A 120 -12.22 30.20 -1.28
C VAL A 120 -11.14 29.39 -1.97
N ALA A 121 -10.85 28.20 -1.45
CA ALA A 121 -9.92 27.22 -2.01
C ALA A 121 -10.63 25.86 -2.04
N GLY A 122 -10.99 25.38 -3.24
CA GLY A 122 -11.84 24.20 -3.35
C GLY A 122 -13.16 24.36 -2.60
N ALA A 123 -13.44 23.46 -1.65
CA ALA A 123 -14.57 23.54 -0.72
C ALA A 123 -14.27 24.34 0.57
N ALA A 124 -12.99 24.58 0.88
CA ALA A 124 -12.60 25.39 2.02
C ALA A 124 -12.84 26.87 1.72
N TRP A 125 -13.29 27.62 2.72
CA TRP A 125 -13.54 29.06 2.61
C TRP A 125 -13.20 29.75 3.92
N GLY A 126 -13.03 31.07 3.89
CA GLY A 126 -12.82 31.82 5.12
C GLY A 126 -12.26 33.20 4.87
N ARG A 127 -11.62 33.75 5.90
CA ARG A 127 -10.94 35.04 5.84
C ARG A 127 -9.49 34.84 6.20
N VAL A 128 -8.58 35.39 5.42
CA VAL A 128 -7.14 35.33 5.69
C VAL A 128 -6.84 36.01 7.02
N ARG A 129 -6.52 35.24 8.05
CA ARG A 129 -6.21 35.74 9.40
C ARG A 129 -4.75 36.15 9.53
N ALA A 130 -3.87 35.39 8.89
CA ALA A 130 -2.44 35.64 8.84
C ALA A 130 -1.86 34.99 7.58
N MET A 131 -0.75 35.55 7.10
CA MET A 131 0.07 34.97 6.06
C MET A 131 1.51 34.89 6.54
N ILE A 132 2.20 33.81 6.18
CA ILE A 132 3.61 33.59 6.48
C ILE A 132 4.35 33.33 5.18
N ASP A 133 5.50 33.98 4.99
CA ASP A 133 6.38 33.72 3.86
C ASP A 133 7.24 32.45 4.05
N SER A 134 8.00 32.09 3.03
CA SER A 134 8.94 30.96 3.06
C SER A 134 10.07 31.10 4.09
N SER A 135 10.33 32.30 4.59
CA SER A 135 11.30 32.58 5.66
C SER A 135 10.70 32.45 7.06
N GLY A 136 9.41 32.09 7.18
CA GLY A 136 8.71 31.97 8.45
C GLY A 136 8.24 33.30 9.05
N LYS A 137 8.33 34.42 8.31
CA LYS A 137 7.94 35.75 8.78
C LYS A 137 6.50 36.05 8.39
N GLN A 138 5.79 36.77 9.27
CA GLN A 138 4.44 37.23 8.95
C GLN A 138 4.47 38.36 7.92
N VAL A 139 3.65 38.22 6.88
CA VAL A 139 3.51 39.21 5.80
C VAL A 139 2.06 39.69 5.72
N LYS A 140 1.87 40.95 5.30
CA LYS A 140 0.53 41.56 5.18
C LYS A 140 -0.05 41.44 3.78
N GLU A 141 0.81 41.35 2.78
CA GLU A 141 0.45 41.21 1.37
C GLU A 141 1.44 40.29 0.66
N ALA A 142 0.97 39.60 -0.36
CA ALA A 142 1.77 38.72 -1.21
C ALA A 142 1.29 38.86 -2.66
N GLY A 143 2.23 39.12 -3.58
CA GLY A 143 1.97 39.30 -4.99
C GLY A 143 2.11 38.01 -5.80
N PRO A 144 2.02 38.08 -7.14
CA PRO A 144 2.25 36.94 -8.02
C PRO A 144 3.61 36.27 -7.79
N SER A 145 3.70 34.98 -8.12
CA SER A 145 4.87 34.10 -7.98
C SER A 145 5.41 33.96 -6.54
N THR A 146 4.65 34.40 -5.54
CA THR A 146 5.04 34.33 -4.12
C THR A 146 4.26 33.22 -3.42
N PRO A 147 4.93 32.18 -2.88
CA PRO A 147 4.27 31.20 -2.02
C PRO A 147 4.07 31.78 -0.61
N VAL A 148 2.86 31.63 -0.07
CA VAL A 148 2.55 32.02 1.32
C VAL A 148 1.69 30.99 2.00
N GLN A 149 1.97 30.74 3.29
CA GLN A 149 1.12 29.93 4.14
C GLN A 149 -0.02 30.80 4.68
N VAL A 150 -1.26 30.41 4.34
CA VAL A 150 -2.49 31.09 4.74
C VAL A 150 -3.16 30.37 5.90
N LEU A 151 -3.62 31.17 6.86
CA LEU A 151 -4.41 30.74 8.00
C LEU A 151 -5.82 31.34 7.95
N GLY A 152 -6.80 30.63 8.50
CA GLY A 152 -8.18 31.12 8.65
C GLY A 152 -9.19 30.51 7.68
N LEU A 153 -8.85 29.35 7.10
CA LEU A 153 -9.78 28.54 6.32
C LEU A 153 -10.68 27.71 7.26
N SER A 154 -11.90 27.41 6.80
CA SER A 154 -12.89 26.60 7.50
C SER A 154 -12.49 25.12 7.62
N SER A 155 -11.73 24.63 6.64
CA SER A 155 -11.30 23.24 6.52
C SER A 155 -9.99 23.19 5.73
N VAL A 156 -9.34 22.02 5.71
CA VAL A 156 -8.10 21.80 4.95
C VAL A 156 -8.47 21.64 3.46
N PRO A 157 -8.02 22.53 2.56
CA PRO A 157 -8.23 22.38 1.12
C PRO A 157 -7.39 21.24 0.54
N GLN A 158 -7.66 20.84 -0.71
CA GLN A 158 -6.85 19.82 -1.39
C GLN A 158 -5.65 20.45 -2.11
N ALA A 159 -4.55 19.70 -2.23
CA ALA A 159 -3.44 20.11 -3.08
C ALA A 159 -3.93 20.18 -4.54
N GLY A 160 -3.51 21.21 -5.26
CA GLY A 160 -3.98 21.50 -6.62
C GLY A 160 -5.32 22.23 -6.71
N ASP A 161 -6.04 22.45 -5.58
CA ASP A 161 -7.25 23.27 -5.61
C ASP A 161 -6.92 24.70 -6.07
N GLU A 162 -7.72 25.23 -7.00
CA GLU A 162 -7.69 26.66 -7.30
C GLU A 162 -8.24 27.45 -6.11
N PHE A 163 -7.49 28.47 -5.66
CA PHE A 163 -8.02 29.47 -4.75
C PHE A 163 -8.36 30.78 -5.48
N ARG A 164 -9.37 31.49 -4.97
CA ARG A 164 -9.74 32.84 -5.41
C ARG A 164 -10.16 33.69 -4.23
N VAL A 165 -9.79 34.97 -4.26
CA VAL A 165 -10.35 36.00 -3.38
C VAL A 165 -11.77 36.34 -3.85
N ALA A 166 -12.73 36.24 -2.93
CA ALA A 166 -14.12 36.58 -3.17
C ALA A 166 -14.37 38.09 -3.01
N PRO A 167 -15.51 38.63 -3.47
CA PRO A 167 -15.89 40.02 -3.17
C PRO A 167 -16.14 40.24 -1.69
N ASP A 168 -16.71 39.24 -1.01
CA ASP A 168 -17.11 39.28 0.38
C ASP A 168 -17.16 37.85 0.97
N GLU A 169 -17.17 37.78 2.29
CA GLU A 169 -17.13 36.52 3.04
C GLU A 169 -18.39 35.66 2.86
N LYS A 170 -19.55 36.29 2.64
CA LYS A 170 -20.82 35.58 2.42
C LYS A 170 -20.80 34.86 1.08
N THR A 171 -20.26 35.51 0.04
CA THR A 171 -20.04 34.91 -1.27
C THR A 171 -19.04 33.76 -1.17
N ALA A 172 -17.93 33.95 -0.44
CA ALA A 172 -16.95 32.89 -0.23
C ALA A 172 -17.57 31.64 0.41
N ARG A 173 -18.32 31.85 1.49
CA ARG A 173 -19.04 30.82 2.23
C ARG A 173 -20.02 30.05 1.35
N THR A 174 -20.87 30.78 0.60
CA THR A 174 -21.90 30.17 -0.25
C THR A 174 -21.26 29.25 -1.30
N VAL A 175 -20.15 29.67 -1.91
CA VAL A 175 -19.44 28.87 -2.91
C VAL A 175 -18.77 27.65 -2.28
N GLY A 176 -18.11 27.81 -1.13
CA GLY A 176 -17.47 26.71 -0.41
C GLY A 176 -18.45 25.64 0.03
N GLU A 177 -19.54 26.03 0.71
CA GLU A 177 -20.59 25.10 1.18
C GLU A 177 -21.26 24.35 0.02
N ALA A 178 -21.53 25.03 -1.11
CA ALA A 178 -22.10 24.37 -2.30
C ALA A 178 -21.14 23.33 -2.91
N ARG A 179 -19.83 23.58 -2.90
CA ARG A 179 -18.81 22.63 -3.38
C ARG A 179 -18.66 21.45 -2.43
N GLU A 180 -18.65 21.71 -1.12
CA GLU A 180 -18.62 20.66 -0.09
C GLU A 180 -19.81 19.72 -0.22
N GLN A 181 -21.03 20.25 -0.36
CA GLN A 181 -22.23 19.45 -0.54
C GLN A 181 -22.13 18.54 -1.78
N ARG A 182 -21.61 19.07 -2.89
CA ARG A 182 -21.39 18.30 -4.12
C ARG A 182 -20.38 17.18 -3.91
N GLN A 183 -19.26 17.46 -3.23
CA GLN A 183 -18.24 16.45 -2.92
C GLN A 183 -18.80 15.32 -2.04
N ARG A 184 -19.58 15.66 -1.00
CA ARG A 184 -20.22 14.67 -0.12
C ARG A 184 -21.18 13.74 -0.88
N LEU A 185 -21.98 14.28 -1.79
CA LEU A 185 -22.91 13.50 -2.62
C LEU A 185 -22.17 12.53 -3.56
N THR A 186 -21.02 12.94 -4.10
CA THR A 186 -20.17 12.07 -4.94
C THR A 186 -19.51 10.97 -4.12
N ALA A 187 -18.97 11.28 -2.93
CA ALA A 187 -18.33 10.30 -2.04
C ALA A 187 -19.32 9.22 -1.56
N GLN A 188 -20.56 9.59 -1.24
CA GLN A 188 -21.60 8.64 -0.82
C GLN A 188 -22.01 7.64 -1.91
N ARG A 189 -21.78 7.96 -3.19
CA ARG A 189 -22.03 7.03 -4.30
C ARG A 189 -20.91 6.00 -4.48
N GLY A 190 -19.71 6.27 -3.95
CA GLY A 190 -18.55 5.38 -4.03
C GLY A 190 -18.43 4.36 -2.89
N ASP A 191 -18.81 4.74 -1.66
CA ASP A 191 -18.49 3.97 -0.44
C ASP A 191 -19.70 3.26 0.22
N ALA A 192 -20.70 2.85 -0.56
CA ALA A 192 -21.96 2.29 -0.05
C ALA A 192 -21.88 0.82 0.46
N ARG A 193 -20.77 0.36 1.03
CA ARG A 193 -20.66 -0.96 1.68
C ARG A 193 -19.73 -0.93 2.91
N VAL A 194 -20.18 -0.33 4.00
CA VAL A 194 -19.55 -0.55 5.31
C VAL A 194 -19.95 -1.94 5.80
N GLN A 195 -19.11 -2.94 5.55
CA GLN A 195 -19.16 -4.24 6.22
C GLN A 195 -18.43 -4.15 7.56
N ARG A 196 -18.86 -4.93 8.56
CA ARG A 196 -18.10 -5.12 9.80
C ARG A 196 -16.80 -5.82 9.43
N GLY A 197 -15.68 -5.10 9.46
CA GLY A 197 -14.37 -5.68 9.22
C GLY A 197 -13.80 -6.33 10.47
N VAL A 198 -12.55 -6.77 10.36
CA VAL A 198 -11.88 -7.62 11.33
C VAL A 198 -10.52 -7.03 11.70
N LYS A 199 -10.10 -7.18 12.97
CA LYS A 199 -8.78 -6.72 13.44
C LYS A 199 -7.69 -7.45 12.66
N LEU A 200 -6.54 -6.81 12.49
CA LEU A 200 -5.35 -7.40 11.88
C LEU A 200 -5.01 -8.79 12.45
N GLU A 201 -5.15 -8.94 13.76
CA GLU A 201 -4.86 -10.18 14.49
C GLU A 201 -5.91 -11.28 14.24
N ASP A 202 -7.17 -10.89 14.00
CA ASP A 202 -8.32 -11.79 13.87
C ASP A 202 -8.55 -12.26 12.42
N ILE A 203 -7.97 -11.57 11.43
CA ILE A 203 -8.09 -11.92 10.01
C ILE A 203 -7.59 -13.35 9.73
N PHE A 204 -6.62 -13.83 10.53
CA PHE A 204 -6.03 -15.16 10.38
C PHE A 204 -7.07 -16.28 10.46
N SER A 205 -8.04 -16.10 11.37
CA SER A 205 -9.12 -17.07 11.60
C SER A 205 -10.11 -17.16 10.44
N GLN A 206 -10.32 -16.06 9.70
CA GLN A 206 -11.30 -16.00 8.61
C GLN A 206 -10.74 -16.50 7.29
N ILE A 207 -9.46 -16.25 7.01
CA ILE A 207 -8.82 -16.80 5.80
C ILE A 207 -8.71 -18.32 5.89
N GLN A 208 -8.46 -18.88 7.08
CA GLN A 208 -8.52 -20.33 7.30
C GLN A 208 -9.91 -20.93 7.03
N ALA A 209 -10.98 -20.15 7.14
CA ALA A 209 -12.35 -20.56 6.81
C ALA A 209 -12.67 -20.46 5.30
N GLY A 210 -11.74 -20.00 4.46
CA GLY A 210 -11.94 -19.83 3.02
C GLY A 210 -12.69 -18.55 2.64
N GLU A 211 -12.81 -17.58 3.56
CA GLU A 211 -13.48 -16.31 3.33
C GLU A 211 -12.50 -15.23 2.86
N VAL A 212 -12.98 -14.32 2.00
CA VAL A 212 -12.21 -13.13 1.60
C VAL A 212 -12.12 -12.20 2.81
N ALA A 213 -10.91 -12.04 3.33
CA ALA A 213 -10.69 -11.15 4.46
C ALA A 213 -10.72 -9.68 4.04
N THR A 214 -11.39 -8.86 4.84
CA THR A 214 -11.41 -7.41 4.65
C THR A 214 -10.72 -6.74 5.83
N LEU A 215 -9.59 -6.10 5.58
CA LEU A 215 -8.86 -5.30 6.55
C LEU A 215 -9.40 -3.86 6.53
N ASN A 216 -10.09 -3.49 7.60
CA ASN A 216 -10.58 -2.14 7.79
C ASN A 216 -9.46 -1.22 8.28
N LEU A 217 -9.30 -0.06 7.64
CA LEU A 217 -8.26 0.92 7.94
C LEU A 217 -8.85 2.31 8.19
N VAL A 218 -8.37 2.97 9.23
CA VAL A 218 -8.52 4.41 9.45
C VAL A 218 -7.14 5.04 9.21
N LEU A 219 -7.01 5.88 8.19
CA LEU A 219 -5.74 6.50 7.80
C LEU A 219 -5.73 7.98 8.15
N LYS A 220 -4.72 8.40 8.92
CA LYS A 220 -4.46 9.79 9.29
C LYS A 220 -3.08 10.20 8.80
N ALA A 221 -2.94 11.38 8.22
CA ALA A 221 -1.65 11.91 7.79
C ALA A 221 -1.47 13.38 8.18
N ASP A 222 -0.24 13.86 8.19
CA ASP A 222 0.12 15.24 8.52
C ASP A 222 -0.35 16.23 7.45
N VAL A 223 -0.14 15.89 6.17
CA VAL A 223 -0.52 16.68 5.00
C VAL A 223 -1.41 15.88 4.05
N GLN A 224 -2.23 16.57 3.25
CA GLN A 224 -3.13 15.93 2.28
C GLN A 224 -2.39 15.10 1.22
N GLY A 225 -1.25 15.59 0.72
CA GLY A 225 -0.49 14.87 -0.32
C GLY A 225 0.03 13.51 0.14
N SER A 226 0.51 13.44 1.38
CA SER A 226 0.94 12.18 2.01
C SER A 226 -0.23 11.23 2.25
N LEU A 227 -1.40 11.74 2.62
CA LEU A 227 -2.62 10.93 2.77
C LEU A 227 -2.98 10.21 1.46
N GLU A 228 -2.92 10.93 0.35
CA GLU A 228 -3.23 10.39 -0.98
C GLU A 228 -2.18 9.38 -1.44
N ALA A 229 -0.89 9.73 -1.35
CA ALA A 229 0.21 8.85 -1.72
C ALA A 229 0.21 7.53 -0.94
N VAL A 230 -0.03 7.59 0.38
CA VAL A 230 -0.11 6.40 1.23
C VAL A 230 -1.35 5.57 0.88
N THR A 231 -2.50 6.20 0.66
CA THR A 231 -3.73 5.49 0.26
C THR A 231 -3.51 4.72 -1.05
N GLU A 232 -2.94 5.36 -2.05
CA GLU A 232 -2.70 4.72 -3.36
C GLU A 232 -1.69 3.57 -3.23
N SER A 233 -0.60 3.79 -2.49
CA SER A 233 0.41 2.75 -2.26
C SER A 233 -0.16 1.53 -1.55
N LEU A 234 -1.02 1.74 -0.53
CA LEU A 234 -1.71 0.66 0.16
C LEU A 234 -2.67 -0.10 -0.75
N ARG A 235 -3.43 0.59 -1.61
CA ARG A 235 -4.34 -0.08 -2.57
C ARG A 235 -3.61 -1.02 -3.53
N ARG A 236 -2.36 -0.71 -3.89
CA ARG A 236 -1.53 -1.58 -4.74
C ARG A 236 -1.16 -2.91 -4.06
N LEU A 237 -1.31 -3.02 -2.74
CA LEU A 237 -1.09 -4.25 -1.98
C LEU A 237 -2.30 -5.19 -1.99
N GLU A 238 -3.49 -4.74 -2.41
CA GLU A 238 -4.70 -5.58 -2.43
C GLU A 238 -4.52 -6.85 -3.28
N ARG A 239 -5.09 -7.96 -2.80
CA ARG A 239 -5.09 -9.25 -3.50
C ARG A 239 -6.54 -9.78 -3.60
N ASP A 240 -6.72 -10.95 -4.19
CA ASP A 240 -8.04 -11.59 -4.25
C ASP A 240 -8.47 -12.19 -2.91
N THR A 241 -7.51 -12.58 -2.08
CA THR A 241 -7.73 -13.18 -0.75
C THR A 241 -7.87 -12.15 0.37
N VAL A 242 -7.31 -10.94 0.20
CA VAL A 242 -7.35 -9.86 1.19
C VAL A 242 -7.66 -8.52 0.53
N LYS A 243 -8.75 -7.88 0.97
CA LYS A 243 -9.18 -6.54 0.55
C LYS A 243 -8.89 -5.51 1.63
N LEU A 244 -8.53 -4.30 1.22
CA LEU A 244 -8.37 -3.16 2.12
C LEU A 244 -9.61 -2.27 2.03
N ALA A 245 -10.20 -1.94 3.17
CA ALA A 245 -11.35 -1.05 3.25
C ALA A 245 -10.99 0.20 4.07
N PHE A 246 -10.93 1.35 3.41
CA PHE A 246 -10.62 2.63 4.06
C PHE A 246 -11.88 3.22 4.68
N VAL A 247 -12.14 2.90 5.94
CA VAL A 247 -13.32 3.37 6.70
C VAL A 247 -13.30 4.89 6.87
N HIS A 248 -12.11 5.45 7.12
CA HIS A 248 -11.92 6.89 7.23
C HIS A 248 -10.51 7.30 6.78
N ARG A 249 -10.42 8.45 6.12
CA ARG A 249 -9.18 9.07 5.67
C ARG A 249 -9.26 10.56 5.97
N ALA A 250 -8.32 11.07 6.76
CA ALA A 250 -8.33 12.49 7.12
C ALA A 250 -6.94 13.02 7.44
N VAL A 251 -6.79 14.34 7.32
CA VAL A 251 -5.56 15.06 7.69
C VAL A 251 -5.62 15.48 9.16
N GLY A 252 -4.48 15.43 9.83
CA GLY A 252 -4.30 15.80 11.23
C GLY A 252 -4.10 14.60 12.16
N GLY A 253 -3.85 14.90 13.44
CA GLY A 253 -3.62 13.90 14.48
C GLY A 253 -4.77 12.92 14.69
N VAL A 254 -4.47 11.78 15.29
CA VAL A 254 -5.48 10.78 15.69
C VAL A 254 -6.23 11.27 16.93
N THR A 255 -7.56 11.27 16.86
CA THR A 255 -8.47 11.80 17.88
C THR A 255 -9.33 10.69 18.52
N GLU A 256 -9.99 10.98 19.65
CA GLU A 256 -10.92 10.06 20.34
C GLU A 256 -12.06 9.55 19.42
N ASN A 257 -12.52 10.39 18.48
CA ASN A 257 -13.53 10.00 17.51
C ASN A 257 -13.01 8.96 16.51
N ASP A 258 -11.74 9.07 16.11
CA ASP A 258 -11.10 8.08 15.24
C ASP A 258 -10.99 6.73 15.97
N ILE A 259 -10.69 6.74 17.28
CA ILE A 259 -10.65 5.52 18.11
C ILE A 259 -12.04 4.88 18.21
N THR A 260 -13.06 5.68 18.47
CA THR A 260 -14.45 5.20 18.61
C THR A 260 -14.95 4.56 17.31
N LEU A 261 -14.63 5.19 16.17
CA LEU A 261 -14.95 4.65 14.85
C LEU A 261 -14.20 3.35 14.56
N ALA A 262 -12.92 3.30 14.91
CA ALA A 262 -12.09 2.12 14.74
C ALA A 262 -12.58 0.95 15.60
N SER A 263 -12.95 1.18 16.86
CA SER A 263 -13.57 0.17 17.74
C SER A 263 -14.87 -0.37 17.14
N ALA A 264 -15.77 0.51 16.69
CA ALA A 264 -17.07 0.10 16.13
C ALA A 264 -16.97 -0.69 14.81
N THR A 265 -15.95 -0.43 14.01
CA THR A 265 -15.74 -1.05 12.68
C THR A 265 -14.64 -2.10 12.65
N ASN A 266 -13.99 -2.34 13.80
CA ASN A 266 -12.82 -3.19 13.93
C ASN A 266 -11.64 -2.77 13.01
N ALA A 267 -11.47 -1.46 12.82
CA ALA A 267 -10.43 -0.92 11.94
C ALA A 267 -9.10 -0.73 12.67
N THR A 268 -8.00 -0.93 11.95
CA THR A 268 -6.66 -0.54 12.41
C THR A 268 -6.41 0.93 12.07
N ILE A 269 -5.86 1.68 13.02
CA ILE A 269 -5.51 3.09 12.79
C ILE A 269 -4.06 3.19 12.34
N ILE A 270 -3.85 3.82 11.19
CA ILE A 270 -2.53 4.11 10.62
C ILE A 270 -2.31 5.63 10.63
N GLY A 271 -1.27 6.08 11.34
CA GLY A 271 -0.84 7.48 11.38
C GLY A 271 0.46 7.71 10.61
N PHE A 272 0.44 8.48 9.52
CA PHE A 272 1.64 8.87 8.79
C PHE A 272 2.10 10.27 9.18
N ASN A 273 3.30 10.40 9.75
CA ASN A 273 3.85 11.63 10.34
C ASN A 273 2.95 12.30 11.40
N VAL A 274 1.97 11.57 11.92
CA VAL A 274 1.05 12.04 12.97
C VAL A 274 1.10 11.10 14.15
N ARG A 275 0.87 11.67 15.34
CA ARG A 275 0.82 10.93 16.60
C ARG A 275 -0.55 11.10 17.25
N PRO A 276 -1.07 10.08 17.93
CA PRO A 276 -2.26 10.23 18.77
C PRO A 276 -1.95 11.14 19.96
N ASP A 277 -2.93 11.96 20.33
CA ASP A 277 -2.87 12.68 21.60
C ASP A 277 -3.02 11.72 22.80
N ARG A 278 -2.78 12.23 24.01
CA ARG A 278 -2.81 11.40 25.23
C ARG A 278 -4.17 10.74 25.44
N LYS A 279 -5.26 11.47 25.20
CA LYS A 279 -6.62 10.97 25.41
C LYS A 279 -6.96 9.86 24.41
N ALA A 280 -6.62 10.05 23.14
CA ALA A 280 -6.80 9.06 22.10
C ALA A 280 -5.98 7.79 22.39
N ARG A 281 -4.76 7.92 22.93
CA ARG A 281 -3.95 6.77 23.33
C ARG A 281 -4.57 6.00 24.50
N ASP A 282 -4.96 6.71 25.56
CA ASP A 282 -5.57 6.11 26.75
C ASP A 282 -6.89 5.39 26.36
N LEU A 283 -7.69 5.99 25.47
CA LEU A 283 -8.92 5.38 24.97
C LEU A 283 -8.64 4.14 24.10
N ALA A 284 -7.63 4.20 23.23
CA ALA A 284 -7.28 3.08 22.37
C ALA A 284 -6.81 1.85 23.15
N GLU A 285 -6.07 2.05 24.24
CA GLU A 285 -5.70 0.97 25.16
C GLU A 285 -6.94 0.34 25.82
N SER A 286 -7.89 1.17 26.27
CA SER A 286 -9.13 0.69 26.92
C SER A 286 -10.07 -0.06 25.96
N GLU A 287 -10.14 0.35 24.70
CA GLU A 287 -11.00 -0.22 23.66
C GLU A 287 -10.29 -1.32 22.84
N HIS A 288 -9.02 -1.61 23.16
CA HIS A 288 -8.17 -2.54 22.42
C HIS A 288 -8.12 -2.23 20.90
N VAL A 289 -8.00 -0.95 20.56
CA VAL A 289 -7.85 -0.47 19.18
C VAL A 289 -6.36 -0.35 18.85
N GLU A 290 -5.93 -0.98 17.77
CA GLU A 290 -4.55 -0.93 17.32
C GLU A 290 -4.24 0.39 16.61
N ILE A 291 -3.18 1.07 17.05
CA ILE A 291 -2.64 2.27 16.41
C ILE A 291 -1.20 2.02 16.00
N ARG A 292 -0.90 2.21 14.72
CA ARG A 292 0.47 2.18 14.19
C ARG A 292 0.83 3.53 13.58
N THR A 293 1.99 4.06 13.96
CA THR A 293 2.48 5.34 13.45
C THR A 293 3.77 5.15 12.65
N TYR A 294 3.88 5.83 11.52
CA TYR A 294 4.97 5.69 10.57
C TYR A 294 5.48 7.06 10.13
N GLU A 295 6.79 7.14 9.90
CA GLU A 295 7.45 8.31 9.31
C GLU A 295 7.98 8.02 7.90
N ILE A 296 8.03 6.73 7.51
CA ILE A 296 8.59 6.26 6.24
C ILE A 296 7.58 5.33 5.56
N ILE A 297 7.18 5.65 4.33
CA ILE A 297 6.12 4.94 3.61
C ILE A 297 6.48 3.47 3.34
N TYR A 298 7.75 3.16 3.04
CA TYR A 298 8.18 1.78 2.79
C TYR A 298 8.03 0.87 4.01
N LYS A 299 8.30 1.39 5.22
CA LYS A 299 8.11 0.62 6.46
C LYS A 299 6.63 0.32 6.72
N LEU A 300 5.77 1.30 6.43
CA LEU A 300 4.32 1.12 6.51
C LEU A 300 3.85 0.03 5.55
N LEU A 301 4.31 0.06 4.30
CA LEU A 301 3.94 -0.94 3.29
C LEU A 301 4.46 -2.33 3.69
N GLU A 302 5.71 -2.45 4.12
CA GLU A 302 6.30 -3.71 4.58
C GLU A 302 5.55 -4.29 5.78
N ASP A 303 5.16 -3.48 6.76
CA ASP A 303 4.40 -3.94 7.92
C ASP A 303 3.01 -4.46 7.54
N ILE A 304 2.31 -3.74 6.66
CA ILE A 304 0.99 -4.15 6.18
C ILE A 304 1.11 -5.39 5.30
N GLU A 305 2.09 -5.46 4.42
CA GLU A 305 2.36 -6.64 3.59
C GLU A 305 2.71 -7.85 4.45
N ARG A 306 3.58 -7.71 5.46
CA ARG A 306 3.89 -8.79 6.41
C ARG A 306 2.66 -9.25 7.17
N ALA A 307 1.80 -8.32 7.58
CA ALA A 307 0.54 -8.71 8.17
C ALA A 307 -0.31 -9.49 7.17
N MET A 308 -0.47 -9.03 5.93
CA MET A 308 -1.19 -9.73 4.86
C MET A 308 -0.58 -11.09 4.50
N VAL A 309 0.73 -11.29 4.65
CA VAL A 309 1.45 -12.54 4.36
C VAL A 309 1.40 -13.52 5.53
N GLY A 310 1.51 -13.05 6.77
CA GLY A 310 1.29 -13.87 7.98
C GLY A 310 -0.14 -14.42 8.08
N LEU A 311 -1.01 -13.96 7.19
CA LEU A 311 -2.41 -14.29 7.00
C LEU A 311 -2.68 -15.28 5.84
N LEU A 312 -1.66 -15.68 5.06
CA LEU A 312 -1.81 -16.67 3.99
C LEU A 312 -1.77 -18.10 4.56
N ALA A 313 -2.68 -18.96 4.10
CA ALA A 313 -2.72 -20.36 4.51
C ALA A 313 -1.37 -21.06 4.20
N PRO A 314 -0.83 -21.89 5.11
CA PRO A 314 0.39 -22.64 4.85
C PRO A 314 0.22 -23.53 3.61
N GLU A 315 1.22 -23.51 2.73
CA GLU A 315 1.28 -24.48 1.62
C GLU A 315 1.79 -25.81 2.16
N TYR A 316 1.00 -26.86 1.94
CA TYR A 316 1.35 -28.23 2.28
C TYR A 316 1.90 -28.93 1.04
N GLU A 317 3.07 -29.54 1.17
CA GLU A 317 3.60 -30.47 0.17
C GLU A 317 3.29 -31.91 0.59
N GLU A 318 2.81 -32.73 -0.35
CA GLU A 318 2.67 -34.17 -0.11
C GLU A 318 4.04 -34.83 -0.24
N VAL A 319 4.59 -35.29 0.89
CA VAL A 319 5.85 -36.04 0.93
C VAL A 319 5.53 -37.53 1.05
N VAL A 320 6.03 -38.33 0.11
CA VAL A 320 5.89 -39.79 0.15
C VAL A 320 6.70 -40.36 1.30
N THR A 321 6.03 -41.11 2.19
CA THR A 321 6.64 -41.70 3.40
C THR A 321 7.05 -43.16 3.22
N GLY A 322 6.44 -43.87 2.28
CA GLY A 322 6.79 -45.25 1.98
C GLY A 322 5.88 -45.92 0.95
N GLU A 323 6.40 -46.96 0.31
CA GLU A 323 5.70 -47.74 -0.72
C GLU A 323 5.65 -49.22 -0.32
N ALA A 324 4.49 -49.84 -0.48
CA ALA A 324 4.30 -51.27 -0.24
C ALA A 324 3.60 -51.94 -1.43
N GLU A 325 4.08 -53.11 -1.84
CA GLU A 325 3.51 -53.88 -2.93
C GLU A 325 2.62 -55.00 -2.39
N VAL A 326 1.41 -55.12 -2.94
CA VAL A 326 0.48 -56.19 -2.62
C VAL A 326 0.95 -57.49 -3.27
N ARG A 327 1.26 -58.51 -2.47
CA ARG A 327 1.64 -59.84 -2.95
C ARG A 327 0.49 -60.82 -2.94
N GLU A 328 -0.26 -60.81 -1.86
CA GLU A 328 -1.40 -61.72 -1.66
C GLU A 328 -2.57 -60.98 -1.03
N VAL A 329 -3.78 -61.48 -1.24
CA VAL A 329 -5.00 -60.88 -0.68
C VAL A 329 -5.72 -61.91 0.17
N PHE A 330 -5.89 -61.59 1.45
CA PHE A 330 -6.54 -62.43 2.43
C PHE A 330 -7.95 -61.92 2.70
N LYS A 331 -8.95 -62.81 2.73
CA LYS A 331 -10.31 -62.45 3.13
C LYS A 331 -10.54 -62.85 4.57
N VAL A 332 -10.77 -61.88 5.44
CA VAL A 332 -11.02 -62.11 6.87
C VAL A 332 -12.51 -61.89 7.18
N PRO A 333 -13.21 -62.88 7.78
CA PRO A 333 -14.61 -62.73 8.16
C PRO A 333 -14.81 -61.52 9.08
N LYS A 334 -15.82 -60.69 8.79
CA LYS A 334 -16.19 -59.44 9.50
C LYS A 334 -15.27 -58.22 9.29
N ILE A 335 -14.06 -58.38 8.74
CA ILE A 335 -13.10 -57.27 8.54
C ILE A 335 -12.97 -56.89 7.05
N GLY A 336 -13.13 -57.85 6.14
CA GLY A 336 -13.01 -57.63 4.69
C GLY A 336 -11.70 -58.16 4.11
N SER A 337 -11.31 -57.65 2.95
CA SER A 337 -10.06 -57.98 2.26
C SER A 337 -8.88 -57.26 2.90
N ILE A 338 -7.81 -57.99 3.21
CA ILE A 338 -6.54 -57.49 3.76
C ILE A 338 -5.46 -57.75 2.72
N ALA A 339 -4.69 -56.72 2.39
CA ALA A 339 -3.55 -56.83 1.51
C ALA A 339 -2.34 -57.37 2.29
N GLY A 340 -1.83 -58.55 1.92
CA GLY A 340 -0.51 -59.01 2.32
C GLY A 340 0.53 -58.30 1.47
N CYS A 341 1.27 -57.38 2.07
CA CYS A 341 2.17 -56.47 1.39
C CYS A 341 3.63 -56.67 1.80
N TYR A 342 4.53 -56.31 0.89
CA TYR A 342 5.95 -56.17 1.15
C TYR A 342 6.36 -54.71 1.02
N VAL A 343 6.96 -54.14 2.06
CA VAL A 343 7.38 -52.73 2.04
C VAL A 343 8.64 -52.59 1.19
N ARG A 344 8.51 -51.90 0.05
CA ARG A 344 9.58 -51.68 -0.93
C ARG A 344 10.49 -50.53 -0.56
N SER A 345 9.96 -49.47 0.03
CA SER A 345 10.72 -48.30 0.41
C SER A 345 10.06 -47.56 1.57
N GLY A 346 10.89 -46.90 2.39
CA GLY A 346 10.42 -46.03 3.46
C GLY A 346 9.74 -46.77 4.62
N GLN A 347 8.70 -46.15 5.18
CA GLN A 347 8.02 -46.65 6.37
C GLN A 347 6.50 -46.48 6.24
N ILE A 348 5.78 -47.56 6.52
CA ILE A 348 4.32 -47.59 6.52
C ILE A 348 3.85 -47.47 7.97
N THR A 349 3.07 -46.43 8.26
CA THR A 349 2.52 -46.17 9.59
C THR A 349 1.00 -46.33 9.59
N ARG A 350 0.46 -46.91 10.67
CA ARG A 350 -0.99 -47.07 10.82
C ARG A 350 -1.66 -45.70 10.92
N GLY A 351 -2.69 -45.47 10.11
CA GLY A 351 -3.43 -44.21 10.03
C GLY A 351 -2.89 -43.22 8.99
N SER A 352 -1.76 -43.50 8.33
CA SER A 352 -1.24 -42.65 7.26
C SER A 352 -2.19 -42.61 6.06
N LYS A 353 -2.21 -41.46 5.37
CA LYS A 353 -2.91 -41.29 4.09
C LYS A 353 -2.21 -42.15 3.03
N VAL A 354 -3.00 -42.76 2.15
CA VAL A 354 -2.51 -43.64 1.09
C VAL A 354 -3.13 -43.33 -0.27
N ARG A 355 -2.32 -43.55 -1.30
CA ARG A 355 -2.74 -43.71 -2.70
C ARG A 355 -2.56 -45.17 -3.06
N PHE A 356 -3.58 -45.74 -3.69
CA PHE A 356 -3.53 -47.10 -4.22
C PHE A 356 -3.39 -47.01 -5.74
N LEU A 357 -2.33 -47.62 -6.27
CA LEU A 357 -1.93 -47.53 -7.66
C LEU A 357 -2.00 -48.89 -8.32
N ARG A 358 -2.51 -48.93 -9.55
CA ARG A 358 -2.49 -50.09 -10.43
C ARG A 358 -1.90 -49.66 -11.77
N GLU A 359 -0.81 -50.30 -12.17
CA GLU A 359 -0.07 -49.96 -13.41
C GLU A 359 0.32 -48.46 -13.50
N GLY A 360 0.64 -47.84 -12.36
CA GLY A 360 1.03 -46.42 -12.27
C GLY A 360 -0.14 -45.42 -12.24
N VAL A 361 -1.39 -45.88 -12.28
CA VAL A 361 -2.58 -45.02 -12.17
C VAL A 361 -3.15 -45.08 -10.76
N ILE A 362 -3.43 -43.94 -10.15
CA ILE A 362 -4.11 -43.87 -8.85
C ILE A 362 -5.58 -44.28 -9.05
N ILE A 363 -5.95 -45.43 -8.49
CA ILE A 363 -7.32 -45.94 -8.58
C ILE A 363 -8.14 -45.70 -7.31
N TRP A 364 -7.47 -45.39 -6.19
CA TRP A 364 -8.15 -45.05 -4.93
C TRP A 364 -7.24 -44.23 -3.99
N LYS A 365 -7.85 -43.40 -3.14
CA LYS A 365 -7.20 -42.65 -2.07
C LYS A 365 -7.96 -42.87 -0.76
N GLY A 366 -7.24 -42.99 0.35
CA GLY A 366 -7.84 -43.07 1.68
C GLY A 366 -6.79 -43.19 2.77
N ALA A 367 -7.04 -44.02 3.79
CA ALA A 367 -6.12 -44.20 4.91
C ALA A 367 -5.95 -45.67 5.31
N ILE A 368 -4.82 -45.98 5.95
CA ILE A 368 -4.56 -47.31 6.52
C ILE A 368 -5.37 -47.47 7.81
N GLN A 369 -6.35 -48.36 7.78
CA GLN A 369 -7.20 -48.65 8.93
C GLN A 369 -6.51 -49.60 9.92
N SER A 370 -5.82 -50.62 9.41
CA SER A 370 -5.12 -51.60 10.23
C SER A 370 -3.78 -51.97 9.62
N LEU A 371 -2.77 -52.13 10.48
CA LEU A 371 -1.43 -52.55 10.09
C LEU A 371 -1.00 -53.69 11.03
N ARG A 372 -0.70 -54.84 10.44
CA ARG A 372 -0.32 -56.06 11.17
C ARG A 372 0.98 -56.61 10.65
N ARG A 373 1.79 -57.20 11.55
CA ARG A 373 2.92 -58.03 11.16
C ARG A 373 2.67 -59.42 11.71
N PHE A 374 2.53 -60.41 10.83
CA PHE A 374 2.04 -61.74 11.16
C PHE A 374 0.68 -61.68 11.88
N LYS A 375 0.65 -61.92 13.20
CA LYS A 375 -0.58 -61.90 14.01
C LYS A 375 -0.70 -60.67 14.90
N ASP A 376 0.33 -59.84 14.97
CA ASP A 376 0.41 -58.73 15.91
C ASP A 376 0.04 -57.40 15.24
N ASP A 377 -0.78 -56.60 15.92
CA ASP A 377 -1.08 -55.23 15.51
C ASP A 377 0.13 -54.33 15.82
N VAL A 378 0.65 -53.68 14.78
CA VAL A 378 1.86 -52.85 14.86
C VAL A 378 1.57 -51.41 14.47
N ARG A 379 2.35 -50.48 15.02
CA ARG A 379 2.22 -49.05 14.72
C ARG A 379 2.88 -48.68 13.41
N GLU A 380 4.04 -49.28 13.12
CA GLU A 380 4.86 -48.98 11.96
C GLU A 380 5.52 -50.25 11.41
N VAL A 381 5.76 -50.29 10.10
CA VAL A 381 6.53 -51.34 9.42
C VAL A 381 7.51 -50.66 8.46
N ARG A 382 8.78 -51.06 8.55
CA ARG A 382 9.86 -50.48 7.74
C ARG A 382 10.10 -51.30 6.48
N GLU A 383 10.80 -50.69 5.54
CA GLU A 383 11.34 -51.32 4.34
C GLU A 383 11.97 -52.70 4.61
N GLY A 384 11.73 -53.63 3.68
CA GLY A 384 12.28 -54.99 3.73
C GLY A 384 11.46 -55.98 4.54
N PHE A 385 10.37 -55.55 5.16
CA PHE A 385 9.48 -56.41 5.96
C PHE A 385 8.11 -56.62 5.31
N GLU A 386 7.53 -57.79 5.58
CA GLU A 386 6.15 -58.12 5.22
C GLU A 386 5.16 -57.63 6.27
N CYS A 387 3.99 -57.18 5.81
CA CYS A 387 2.90 -56.73 6.65
C CYS A 387 1.53 -56.99 6.01
N GLY A 388 0.49 -57.03 6.84
CA GLY A 388 -0.90 -57.00 6.42
C GLY A 388 -1.44 -55.58 6.55
N ILE A 389 -1.95 -55.01 5.46
CA ILE A 389 -2.53 -53.67 5.40
C ILE A 389 -4.04 -53.82 5.14
N GLY A 390 -4.85 -53.24 6.03
CA GLY A 390 -6.28 -53.06 5.84
C GLY A 390 -6.59 -51.62 5.48
N LEU A 391 -7.33 -51.42 4.38
CA LEU A 391 -7.77 -50.11 3.90
C LEU A 391 -9.20 -49.83 4.37
N SER A 392 -9.54 -48.55 4.56
CA SER A 392 -10.81 -48.12 5.19
C SER A 392 -12.08 -48.61 4.48
N ASP A 393 -12.15 -48.50 3.16
CA ASP A 393 -13.36 -48.73 2.38
C ASP A 393 -13.07 -49.30 0.98
N PHE A 394 -11.84 -49.75 0.74
CA PHE A 394 -11.42 -50.34 -0.52
C PHE A 394 -11.25 -51.87 -0.43
N GLN A 395 -11.94 -52.60 -1.32
CA GLN A 395 -12.03 -54.06 -1.26
C GLN A 395 -11.54 -54.78 -2.54
N ASP A 396 -11.31 -54.06 -3.66
CA ASP A 396 -10.80 -54.60 -4.93
C ASP A 396 -9.26 -54.66 -4.96
N LEU A 397 -8.69 -55.40 -4.02
CA LEU A 397 -7.25 -55.62 -3.93
C LEU A 397 -6.81 -56.71 -4.91
N LYS A 398 -5.74 -56.47 -5.67
CA LYS A 398 -5.11 -57.48 -6.54
C LYS A 398 -3.60 -57.56 -6.26
N GLY A 399 -3.03 -58.75 -6.48
CA GLY A 399 -1.58 -58.92 -6.42
C GLY A 399 -0.91 -58.10 -7.52
N GLY A 400 0.20 -57.44 -7.17
CA GLY A 400 0.95 -56.53 -8.04
C GLY A 400 0.54 -55.05 -7.92
N ASP A 401 -0.51 -54.73 -7.17
CA ASP A 401 -0.89 -53.34 -6.90
C ASP A 401 0.10 -52.67 -5.90
N LEU A 402 0.23 -51.35 -5.97
CA LEU A 402 1.11 -50.55 -5.10
C LEU A 402 0.31 -49.67 -4.15
N ILE A 403 0.75 -49.61 -2.90
CA ILE A 403 0.23 -48.75 -1.84
C ILE A 403 1.30 -47.74 -1.48
N GLU A 404 1.09 -46.50 -1.85
CA GLU A 404 1.98 -45.39 -1.52
C GLU A 404 1.38 -44.61 -0.34
N THR A 405 2.14 -44.48 0.73
CA THR A 405 1.81 -43.62 1.88
C THR A 405 2.43 -42.25 1.71
N TYR A 406 1.71 -41.21 2.13
CA TYR A 406 2.20 -39.84 2.11
C TYR A 406 1.73 -39.06 3.34
N GLU A 407 2.49 -38.05 3.70
CA GLU A 407 2.16 -37.08 4.72
C GLU A 407 2.20 -35.66 4.14
N GLU A 408 1.32 -34.80 4.64
CA GLU A 408 1.32 -33.37 4.30
C GLU A 408 2.33 -32.68 5.20
N ARG A 409 3.41 -32.17 4.61
CA ARG A 409 4.42 -31.40 5.35
C ARG A 409 4.24 -29.91 5.05
N GLU A 410 4.21 -29.12 6.11
CA GLU A 410 4.21 -27.67 6.01
C GLU A 410 5.55 -27.19 5.41
N ILE A 411 5.47 -26.45 4.31
CA ILE A 411 6.63 -25.82 3.71
C ILE A 411 6.92 -24.54 4.51
N ALA A 412 8.00 -24.56 5.30
CA ALA A 412 8.52 -23.34 5.90
C ALA A 412 9.07 -22.43 4.79
N ARG A 413 8.45 -21.28 4.56
CA ARG A 413 8.98 -20.25 3.65
C ARG A 413 10.02 -19.38 4.36
N VAL A 414 11.08 -19.05 3.62
CA VAL A 414 12.20 -18.18 4.03
C VAL A 414 11.81 -16.72 3.90
#